data_AF-A0A968LX32-F1
#
_entry.id   AF-A0A968LX32-F1
#
_cell.length_a   1.000
_cell.length_b   1.000
_cell.length_c   1.000
_cell.angle_alpha   90.00
_cell.angle_beta   90.00
_cell.angle_gamma   90.00
#
_symmetry.space_group_name_H-M   'P 1'
#
loop_
_entity.id
_entity.type
_entity.pdbx_description
1 polymer ?
#
loop_
_entity_poly.entity_id
_entity_poly.type
_entity_poly.pdbx_seq_one_letter_code
_entity_poly.pdbx_strand_id
1 'polypeptide(L)' 'MAIRIGDNGAQMTEETQQQLMEAIQSEGAIAKETSLTTSYRIITVKHDGKFRVYSRIRLNKESSSTIGTEFEILLPLA' A
#
# COMPACT_ATOMS: atom_id res chain seq x y z
N MET A 1 3.97 2.21 -15.18
CA MET A 1 4.59 1.01 -14.58
C MET A 1 3.85 0.68 -13.30
N ALA A 2 3.63 -0.60 -12.98
CA ALA A 2 3.04 -1.03 -11.72
C ALA A 2 4.00 -1.96 -10.97
N ILE A 3 4.29 -1.64 -9.71
CA ILE A 3 5.08 -2.48 -8.80
C ILE A 3 4.16 -2.90 -7.66
N ARG A 4 4.16 -4.19 -7.32
CA ARG A 4 3.37 -4.76 -6.22
C ARG A 4 4.27 -5.50 -5.25
N ILE A 5 4.15 -5.17 -3.97
CA ILE A 5 4.89 -5.81 -2.89
C ILE A 5 3.85 -6.42 -1.95
N GLY A 6 3.77 -7.74 -1.94
CA GLY A 6 2.85 -8.49 -1.09
C GLY A 6 3.59 -9.23 0.01
N ASP A 7 3.00 -9.29 1.19
CA ASP A 7 3.39 -10.24 2.24
C ASP A 7 2.41 -11.43 2.29
N ASN A 8 2.84 -12.53 2.92
CA ASN A 8 2.03 -13.76 3.08
C ASN A 8 1.39 -13.87 4.48
N GLY A 9 1.36 -12.77 5.23
CA GLY A 9 0.81 -12.69 6.57
C GLY A 9 -0.72 -12.56 6.59
N ALA A 10 -1.24 -12.16 7.75
CA ALA A 10 -2.67 -11.97 7.92
C ALA A 10 -3.19 -10.80 7.07
N GLN A 11 -4.44 -10.91 6.65
CA GLN A 11 -5.11 -9.81 5.97
C GLN A 11 -5.37 -8.67 6.95
N MET A 12 -5.24 -7.46 6.44
CA MET A 12 -5.63 -6.26 7.13
C MET A 12 -7.15 -6.10 7.02
N THR A 13 -7.79 -5.69 8.12
CA THR A 13 -9.21 -5.30 8.09
C THR A 13 -9.38 -4.00 7.29
N GLU A 14 -10.55 -3.79 6.71
CA GLU A 14 -10.84 -2.54 5.98
C GLU A 14 -10.64 -1.30 6.86
N GLU A 15 -11.02 -1.37 8.13
CA GLU A 15 -10.81 -0.30 9.11
C GLU A 15 -9.31 0.00 9.30
N THR A 16 -8.49 -1.04 9.49
CA THR A 16 -7.04 -0.87 9.67
C THR A 16 -6.40 -0.31 8.40
N GLN A 17 -6.86 -0.76 7.21
CA GLN A 17 -6.41 -0.24 5.93
C GLN A 17 -6.74 1.25 5.80
N GLN A 18 -7.95 1.65 6.19
CA GLN A 18 -8.37 3.05 6.15
C GLN A 18 -7.54 3.91 7.11
N GLN A 19 -7.40 3.49 8.37
CA GLN A 19 -6.58 4.18 9.37
C GLN A 19 -5.12 4.31 8.92
N LEU A 20 -4.55 3.27 8.31
CA LEU A 20 -3.20 3.31 7.74
C LEU A 20 -3.09 4.36 6.62
N MET A 21 -4.04 4.35 5.68
CA MET A 21 -4.02 5.31 4.57
C MET A 21 -4.20 6.75 5.06
N GLU A 22 -5.09 6.99 6.02
CA GLU A 22 -5.29 8.30 6.65
C GLU A 22 -4.03 8.76 7.38
N ALA A 23 -3.37 7.87 8.12
CA ALA A 23 -2.13 8.17 8.83
C ALA A 23 -0.97 8.52 7.87
N ILE A 24 -0.88 7.86 6.72
CA ILE A 24 0.16 8.14 5.71
C ILE A 24 -0.12 9.47 4.97
N GLN A 25 -1.40 9.79 4.74
CA GLN A 25 -1.83 10.98 3.99
C GLN A 25 -1.86 12.26 4.84
N SER A 26 -2.03 12.14 6.15
CA SER A 26 -2.16 13.29 7.04
C SER A 26 -0.90 14.16 7.04
N GLU A 27 -1.06 15.47 6.87
CA GLU A 27 0.01 16.47 6.89
C GLU A 27 0.78 16.49 8.23
N GLY A 28 0.17 16.00 9.32
CA GLY A 28 0.79 15.84 10.63
C GLY A 28 1.76 14.66 10.76
N ALA A 29 1.82 13.77 9.77
CA ALA A 29 2.74 12.62 9.75
C ALA A 29 4.23 13.01 9.67
N ILE A 30 4.53 14.30 9.41
CA ILE A 30 5.88 14.88 9.49
C ILE A 30 6.47 14.71 10.90
N ALA A 31 5.64 14.69 11.96
CA ALA A 31 6.12 14.49 13.33
C ALA A 31 6.54 13.04 13.63
N LYS A 32 6.15 12.09 12.78
CA LYS A 32 6.46 10.65 12.91
C LYS A 32 6.84 10.13 11.53
N GLU A 33 7.89 10.71 10.94
CA GLU A 33 8.41 10.29 9.63
C GLU A 33 8.76 8.80 9.68
N THR A 34 7.90 7.98 9.09
CA THR A 34 8.18 6.58 8.82
C THR A 34 8.66 6.42 7.39
N SER A 35 9.40 5.33 7.12
CA SER A 35 9.80 4.97 5.76
C SER A 35 8.61 4.89 4.79
N LEU A 36 7.42 4.55 5.29
CA LEU A 36 6.19 4.44 4.53
C LEU A 36 5.64 5.81 4.11
N THR A 37 5.59 6.77 5.03
CA THR A 37 5.21 8.17 4.74
C THR A 37 6.16 8.81 3.74
N THR A 38 7.47 8.57 3.91
CA THR A 38 8.49 9.06 2.96
C THR A 38 8.31 8.44 1.58
N SER A 39 8.08 7.12 1.51
CA SER A 39 7.82 6.42 0.25
C SER A 39 6.57 6.95 -0.44
N TYR A 40 5.48 7.13 0.30
CA TYR A 40 4.24 7.72 -0.20
C TYR A 40 4.49 9.08 -0.85
N ARG A 41 5.17 10.00 -0.15
CA ARG A 41 5.50 11.34 -0.67
C ARG A 41 6.38 11.29 -1.91
N ILE A 42 7.40 10.43 -1.95
CA ILE A 42 8.25 10.28 -3.14
C ILE A 42 7.37 9.87 -4.33
N ILE A 43 6.51 8.87 -4.15
CA ILE A 43 5.68 8.35 -5.22
C ILE A 43 4.65 9.39 -5.68
N THR A 44 3.90 10.01 -4.76
CA THR A 44 2.80 10.91 -5.11
C THR A 44 3.27 12.31 -5.49
N VAL A 45 4.21 12.89 -4.74
CA VAL A 45 4.65 14.28 -4.94
C VAL A 45 5.77 14.38 -5.97
N LYS A 46 6.79 13.51 -5.92
CA LYS A 46 7.94 13.63 -6.85
C LYS A 46 7.70 13.00 -8.21
N HIS A 47 6.90 11.93 -8.27
CA HIS A 47 6.71 11.16 -9.50
C HIS A 47 5.30 11.22 -10.07
N ASP A 48 4.40 11.99 -9.47
CA ASP A 48 2.97 12.04 -9.84
C ASP A 48 2.33 10.64 -9.93
N GLY A 49 2.80 9.75 -9.05
CA GLY A 49 2.38 8.37 -8.97
C GLY A 49 1.21 8.17 -8.01
N LYS A 50 0.79 6.92 -7.86
CA LYS A 50 -0.23 6.51 -6.89
C LYS A 50 0.32 5.42 -5.99
N PHE A 51 -0.02 5.51 -4.71
CA PHE A 51 0.32 4.52 -3.70
C PHE A 51 -0.98 3.97 -3.10
N ARG A 52 -1.11 2.64 -3.07
CA ARG A 52 -2.30 1.95 -2.57
C ARG A 52 -1.88 0.82 -1.64
N VAL A 53 -2.74 0.54 -0.66
CA VAL A 53 -2.60 -0.60 0.24
C VAL A 53 -3.92 -1.33 0.27
N TYR A 54 -3.89 -2.65 0.09
CA TYR A 54 -5.07 -3.50 0.16
C TYR A 54 -4.70 -4.96 0.46
N SER A 55 -5.60 -5.71 1.08
CA SER A 55 -5.46 -7.17 1.21
C SER A 55 -6.27 -7.89 0.12
N ARG A 56 -5.73 -8.98 -0.45
CA ARG A 56 -6.44 -9.78 -1.46
C ARG A 56 -6.58 -11.23 -1.04
N ILE A 57 -7.75 -11.80 -1.30
CA ILE A 57 -7.92 -13.25 -1.37
C ILE A 57 -7.57 -13.67 -2.80
N ARG A 58 -6.57 -14.54 -2.98
CA ARG A 58 -6.43 -15.24 -4.25
C ARG A 58 -7.14 -16.58 -4.19
N LEU A 59 -8.27 -16.64 -4.87
CA LEU A 59 -8.93 -17.88 -5.22
C LEU A 59 -8.18 -18.49 -6.41
N ASN A 60 -7.20 -19.35 -6.14
CA ASN A 60 -6.69 -20.26 -7.16
C ASN A 60 -7.53 -21.53 -7.11
N LYS A 61 -7.86 -22.12 -8.28
CA LYS A 61 -8.74 -23.30 -8.43
C LYS A 61 -8.31 -24.55 -7.63
N GLU A 62 -7.08 -24.58 -7.11
CA GLU A 62 -6.52 -25.74 -6.40
C GLU A 62 -6.08 -25.44 -4.95
N SER A 63 -6.04 -24.17 -4.53
CA SER A 63 -5.84 -23.81 -3.13
C SER A 63 -6.22 -22.34 -2.90
N SER A 64 -7.02 -22.08 -1.87
CA SER A 64 -7.20 -20.73 -1.36
C SER A 64 -5.96 -20.33 -0.57
N SER A 65 -4.94 -19.78 -1.24
CA SER A 65 -3.85 -19.14 -0.53
C SER A 65 -4.25 -17.71 -0.18
N THR A 66 -4.34 -17.46 1.12
CA THR A 66 -4.50 -16.09 1.63
C THR A 66 -3.24 -15.32 1.26
N ILE A 67 -3.38 -14.30 0.41
CA ILE A 67 -2.32 -13.29 0.27
C ILE A 67 -2.57 -12.27 1.39
N GLY A 68 -1.51 -11.85 2.06
CA GLY A 68 -1.55 -10.88 3.15
C GLY A 68 -1.85 -9.48 2.62
N THR A 69 -1.03 -8.51 3.00
CA THR A 69 -1.18 -7.12 2.56
C THR A 69 -0.36 -6.89 1.29
N GLU A 70 -0.95 -6.24 0.29
CA GLU A 70 -0.26 -5.76 -0.91
C GLU A 70 -0.14 -4.23 -0.89
N PHE A 71 1.08 -3.75 -1.14
CA PHE A 71 1.37 -2.36 -1.49
C PHE A 71 1.50 -2.26 -3.01
N GLU A 72 0.70 -1.39 -3.64
CA GLU A 72 0.74 -1.14 -5.08
C GLU A 72 1.24 0.28 -5.35
N ILE A 73 2.28 0.37 -6.18
CA ILE A 73 2.90 1.60 -6.64
C ILE A 73 2.63 1.73 -8.14
N LEU A 74 1.97 2.81 -8.53
CA LEU A 74 1.72 3.15 -9.93
C LEU A 74 2.55 4.38 -10.27
N LEU A 75 3.45 4.25 -11.24
CA LEU A 75 4.26 5.35 -11.76
C LEU A 75 3.88 5.63 -13.21
N PRO A 76 3.82 6.90 -13.64
CA PRO A 76 3.71 7.26 -15.05
C PRO A 76 4.83 6.61 -15.87
N LEU A 77 4.51 6.15 -17.08
CA LEU A 77 5.52 5.78 -18.07
C LEU A 77 5.77 7.05 -18.88
N ALA A 78 6.93 7.68 -18.68
CA ALA A 78 7.38 8.78 -19.53
C ALA A 78 7.79 8.25 -20.92
#